data_AF-A0A2N8K950-F1
#
_entry.id   AF-A0A2N8K950-F1
#
_cell.length_a   1.000
_cell.length_b   1.000
_cell.length_c   1.000
_cell.angle_alpha   90.00
_cell.angle_beta   90.00
_cell.angle_gamma   90.00
#
_symmetry.space_group_name_H-M   'P 1'
#
loop_
_entity.id
_entity.type
_entity.pdbx_description
1 polymer ?
#
loop_
_entity_poly.entity_id
_entity_poly.type
_entity_poly.pdbx_seq_one_letter_code
_entity_poly.pdbx_strand_id
1 'polypeptide(L)'
;MERILDSIQDEGFELDIYDRYHGDTDPLHVWPEKYQTYLRPAKPHDQMPAVYKSSRFGLNINTVTNSPTMFARRVFELMSCNTLVLSNHALGTERMFGDLIVYPERERGRLRSLTSSEVEDLRARALAKVLSEHTYRHRWNAVLQNIGVPHRPRQETITVVAMVHQQDDALAALAWFQQFGGRLPGGRLLLVAGREMEGLAVADIYRRFNRFGVTVTSASHATRYAMLDRYKPVETTHFLVLDLKAPPSAQWLAHARLHLQYWTGYPIAPSQDQSQQYRFGRVAPQSTLIDRQCAFGNWLEEYSNSRNVYFV
;
A
#
# COMPACT_ATOMS: atom_id res chain seq x y z
N MET A 1 -2.93 32.22 -5.39
CA MET A 1 -1.81 31.40 -5.87
C MET A 1 -0.50 31.93 -5.32
N GLU A 2 -0.17 33.20 -5.56
CA GLU A 2 1.10 33.76 -5.09
C GLU A 2 1.29 33.65 -3.57
N ARG A 3 0.27 34.01 -2.78
CA ARG A 3 0.35 33.99 -1.31
C ARG A 3 0.89 32.68 -0.70
N ILE A 4 0.49 31.51 -1.23
CA ILE A 4 0.94 30.21 -0.71
C ILE A 4 2.37 29.93 -1.17
N LEU A 5 2.71 30.29 -2.41
CA LEU A 5 4.06 30.10 -2.93
C LEU A 5 5.06 30.98 -2.17
N ASP A 6 4.73 32.26 -1.97
CA ASP A 6 5.48 33.20 -1.15
C ASP A 6 5.65 32.64 0.28
N SER A 7 4.56 32.17 0.90
CA SER A 7 4.62 31.59 2.26
C SER A 7 5.52 30.35 2.35
N ILE A 8 5.57 29.51 1.33
CA ILE A 8 6.44 28.33 1.29
C ILE A 8 7.91 28.75 1.17
N GLN A 9 8.20 29.76 0.33
CA GLN A 9 9.55 30.31 0.20
C GLN A 9 10.02 31.01 1.48
N ASP A 10 9.16 31.78 2.14
CA ASP A 10 9.44 32.45 3.42
C ASP A 10 9.80 31.44 4.53
N GLU A 11 9.20 30.25 4.49
CA GLU A 11 9.52 29.17 5.43
C GLU A 11 10.84 28.43 5.08
N GLY A 12 11.47 28.76 3.95
CA GLY A 12 12.80 28.30 3.54
C GLY A 12 12.80 27.10 2.59
N PHE A 13 11.71 26.88 1.85
CA PHE A 13 11.61 25.78 0.90
C PHE A 13 11.71 26.28 -0.55
N GLU A 14 12.36 25.48 -1.40
CA GLU A 14 12.42 25.73 -2.84
C GLU A 14 11.22 25.13 -3.56
N LEU A 15 10.84 25.75 -4.68
CA LEU A 15 9.70 25.35 -5.50
C LEU A 15 10.18 24.63 -6.76
N ASP A 16 9.46 23.57 -7.14
CA ASP A 16 9.54 22.98 -8.48
C ASP A 16 8.12 23.00 -9.07
N ILE A 17 7.91 23.85 -10.08
CA ILE A 17 6.59 24.09 -10.69
C ILE A 17 6.58 23.54 -12.11
N TYR A 18 5.93 22.40 -12.31
CA TYR A 18 5.73 21.81 -13.63
C TYR A 18 4.54 22.50 -14.32
N ASP A 19 4.85 23.41 -15.23
CA ASP A 19 3.85 24.25 -15.90
C ASP A 19 3.27 23.55 -17.12
N ARG A 20 1.96 23.32 -17.11
CA ARG A 20 1.23 22.71 -18.23
C ARG A 20 1.18 23.60 -19.48
N TYR A 21 1.37 24.91 -19.31
CA TYR A 21 1.39 25.91 -20.38
C TYR A 21 2.81 26.45 -20.61
N HIS A 22 3.83 25.67 -20.28
CA HIS A 22 5.21 26.11 -20.40
C HIS A 22 5.53 26.59 -21.83
N GLY A 23 5.92 27.86 -21.95
CA GLY A 23 6.24 28.49 -23.25
C GLY A 23 5.02 29.01 -24.02
N ASP A 24 3.83 28.98 -23.43
CA ASP A 24 2.62 29.64 -23.95
C ASP A 24 2.77 31.17 -23.83
N THR A 25 2.15 31.89 -24.76
CA THR A 25 2.17 33.36 -24.84
C THR A 25 0.86 34.01 -24.41
N ASP A 26 -0.17 33.22 -24.08
CA ASP A 26 -1.41 33.73 -23.50
C ASP A 26 -1.11 34.42 -22.14
N PRO A 27 -1.43 35.71 -21.96
CA PRO A 27 -1.22 36.43 -20.71
C PRO A 27 -1.84 35.76 -19.47
N LEU A 28 -2.90 34.95 -19.63
CA LEU A 28 -3.53 34.20 -18.54
C LEU A 28 -2.69 32.99 -18.07
N HIS A 29 -1.72 32.57 -18.88
CA HIS A 29 -0.83 31.45 -18.60
C HIS A 29 0.57 31.90 -18.15
N VAL A 30 0.88 33.19 -18.27
CA VAL A 30 2.18 33.74 -17.88
C VAL A 30 2.29 33.79 -16.35
N TRP A 31 3.37 33.20 -15.84
CA TRP A 31 3.74 33.26 -14.43
C TRP A 31 4.44 34.58 -14.07
N PRO A 32 4.24 35.10 -12.86
CA PRO A 32 4.99 36.25 -12.35
C PRO A 32 6.52 36.03 -12.42
N GLU A 33 7.27 37.09 -12.71
CA GLU A 33 8.73 37.05 -12.93
C GLU A 33 9.49 36.35 -11.79
N LYS A 34 9.10 36.61 -10.53
CA LYS A 34 9.70 36.01 -9.34
C LYS A 34 9.63 34.48 -9.28
N TYR A 35 8.75 33.84 -10.05
CA TYR A 35 8.61 32.38 -10.07
C TYR A 35 9.25 31.70 -11.29
N GLN A 36 9.73 32.46 -12.28
CA GLN A 36 10.18 31.88 -13.55
C GLN A 36 11.34 30.90 -13.40
N THR A 37 12.23 31.11 -12.43
CA THR A 37 13.38 30.22 -12.16
C THR A 37 12.98 28.84 -11.62
N TYR A 38 11.78 28.72 -11.05
CA TYR A 38 11.23 27.46 -10.52
C TYR A 38 10.40 26.68 -11.54
N LEU A 39 10.14 27.27 -12.71
CA LEU A 39 9.34 26.61 -13.75
C LEU A 39 10.12 25.46 -14.37
N ARG A 40 9.38 24.39 -14.64
CA ARG A 40 9.83 23.20 -15.36
C ARG A 40 8.87 22.94 -16.53
N PRO A 41 9.35 22.36 -17.64
CA PRO A 41 8.48 21.97 -18.75
C PRO A 41 7.34 21.04 -18.30
N ALA A 42 6.21 21.14 -18.99
CA ALA A 42 5.07 20.25 -18.79
C ALA A 42 5.50 18.78 -18.83
N LYS A 43 4.90 17.96 -17.97
CA LYS A 43 5.08 16.52 -17.97
C LYS A 43 3.80 15.83 -18.43
N PRO A 44 3.90 14.79 -19.29
CA PRO A 44 2.79 13.90 -19.59
C PRO A 44 2.16 13.33 -18.31
N HIS A 45 0.85 13.09 -18.35
CA HIS A 45 0.08 12.64 -17.17
C HIS A 45 0.64 11.32 -16.57
N ASP A 46 1.10 10.40 -17.40
CA ASP A 46 1.73 9.14 -17.00
C ASP A 46 3.08 9.31 -16.29
N GLN A 47 3.74 10.47 -16.43
CA GLN A 47 4.97 10.82 -15.71
C GLN A 47 4.71 11.57 -14.40
N MET A 48 3.50 12.06 -14.17
CA MET A 48 3.15 12.81 -12.96
C MET A 48 3.36 12.03 -11.65
N PRO A 49 3.12 10.70 -11.57
CA PRO A 49 3.45 9.96 -10.35
C PRO A 49 4.93 10.03 -9.95
N ALA A 50 5.84 10.09 -10.93
CA ALA A 50 7.27 10.24 -10.65
C ALA A 50 7.59 11.66 -10.13
N VAL A 51 6.95 12.69 -10.72
CA VAL A 51 7.05 14.07 -10.25
C VAL A 51 6.52 14.20 -8.82
N TYR A 52 5.36 13.63 -8.52
CA TYR A 52 4.81 13.67 -7.17
C TYR A 52 5.71 12.95 -6.17
N LYS A 53 6.35 11.84 -6.55
CA LYS A 53 7.26 11.09 -5.67
C LYS A 53 8.65 11.71 -5.53
N SER A 54 9.01 12.73 -6.31
CA SER A 54 10.36 13.33 -6.25
C SER A 54 10.56 14.28 -5.06
N SER A 55 9.52 14.57 -4.29
CA SER A 55 9.57 15.43 -3.11
C SER A 55 8.80 14.81 -1.94
N ARG A 56 9.15 15.20 -0.71
CA ARG A 56 8.36 14.86 0.50
C ARG A 56 7.06 15.66 0.58
N PHE A 57 7.01 16.82 -0.06
CA PHE A 57 5.89 17.76 -0.03
C PHE A 57 5.30 17.94 -1.43
N GLY A 58 3.98 18.03 -1.50
CA GLY A 58 3.26 18.25 -2.75
C GLY A 58 2.30 19.43 -2.65
N LEU A 59 2.32 20.33 -3.62
CA LEU A 59 1.47 21.51 -3.63
C LEU A 59 0.11 21.24 -4.28
N ASN A 60 -0.96 21.61 -3.58
CA ASN A 60 -2.32 21.62 -4.09
C ASN A 60 -2.92 23.03 -4.01
N ILE A 61 -3.53 23.49 -5.10
CA ILE A 61 -4.21 24.78 -5.15
C ILE A 61 -5.65 24.56 -5.58
N ASN A 62 -6.59 25.06 -4.78
CA ASN A 62 -8.01 25.06 -5.04
C ASN A 62 -8.47 26.46 -5.46
N THR A 63 -9.23 26.55 -6.54
CA THR A 63 -9.89 27.80 -6.99
C THR A 63 -11.23 28.01 -6.28
N VAL A 64 -11.94 26.93 -5.96
CA VAL A 64 -13.17 26.96 -5.15
C VAL A 64 -12.82 26.59 -3.72
N THR A 65 -12.91 27.54 -2.80
CA THR A 65 -12.50 27.37 -1.40
C THR A 65 -13.67 27.21 -0.43
N ASN A 66 -14.82 27.79 -0.73
CA ASN A 66 -15.98 27.79 0.16
C ASN A 66 -16.88 26.54 0.02
N SER A 67 -16.62 25.67 -0.95
CA SER A 67 -17.41 24.46 -1.15
C SER A 67 -17.05 23.40 -0.10
N PRO A 68 -18.05 22.77 0.55
CA PRO A 68 -17.79 21.70 1.52
C PRO A 68 -17.37 20.38 0.87
N THR A 69 -17.48 20.24 -0.44
CA THR A 69 -17.25 18.98 -1.16
C THR A 69 -16.36 19.12 -2.40
N MET A 70 -16.25 20.31 -2.99
CA MET A 70 -15.43 20.55 -4.17
C MET A 70 -14.01 20.94 -3.78
N PHE A 71 -13.04 20.15 -4.25
CA PHE A 71 -11.61 20.46 -4.25
C PHE A 71 -10.90 19.60 -5.30
N ALA A 72 -9.64 19.91 -5.60
CA ALA A 72 -8.89 19.23 -6.65
C ALA A 72 -8.57 17.77 -6.30
N ARG A 73 -8.71 16.88 -7.29
CA ARG A 73 -8.32 15.46 -7.16
C ARG A 73 -6.85 15.24 -6.78
N ARG A 74 -5.99 16.24 -7.03
CA ARG A 74 -4.55 16.20 -6.78
C ARG A 74 -4.21 15.86 -5.33
N VAL A 75 -5.04 16.27 -4.37
CA VAL A 75 -4.85 15.90 -2.96
C VAL A 75 -4.78 14.37 -2.78
N PHE A 76 -5.67 13.63 -3.43
CA PHE A 76 -5.66 12.16 -3.38
C PHE A 76 -4.42 11.56 -4.08
N GLU A 77 -4.02 12.14 -5.21
CA GLU A 77 -2.84 11.67 -5.98
C GLU A 77 -1.55 11.85 -5.18
N LEU A 78 -1.36 13.02 -4.57
CA LEU A 78 -0.22 13.35 -3.74
C LEU A 78 -0.14 12.43 -2.50
N MET A 79 -1.22 12.33 -1.74
CA MET A 79 -1.28 11.43 -0.58
C MET A 79 -1.05 9.96 -0.97
N SER A 80 -1.55 9.51 -2.13
CA SER A 80 -1.28 8.16 -2.66
C SER A 80 0.17 7.96 -3.10
N CYS A 81 0.87 9.04 -3.46
CA CYS A 81 2.31 9.04 -3.71
C CYS A 81 3.13 9.15 -2.42
N ASN A 82 2.48 9.05 -1.26
CA ASN A 82 3.08 9.26 0.06
C ASN A 82 3.75 10.64 0.16
N THR A 83 3.12 11.72 -0.30
CA THR A 83 3.62 13.09 -0.08
C THR A 83 2.73 13.88 0.85
N LEU A 84 3.34 14.75 1.65
CA LEU A 84 2.62 15.65 2.54
C LEU A 84 2.05 16.79 1.72
N VAL A 85 0.72 16.93 1.74
CA VAL A 85 0.03 17.94 0.94
C VAL A 85 0.14 19.30 1.63
N LEU A 86 0.67 20.27 0.90
CA LEU A 86 0.59 21.69 1.20
C LEU A 86 -0.54 22.27 0.36
N SER A 87 -1.47 22.99 0.98
CA SER A 87 -2.58 23.57 0.21
C SER A 87 -3.00 24.94 0.70
N ASN A 88 -3.61 25.73 -0.19
CA ASN A 88 -4.39 26.87 0.26
C ASN A 88 -5.65 26.35 0.98
N HIS A 89 -6.16 27.14 1.93
CA HIS A 89 -7.33 26.72 2.68
C HIS A 89 -8.55 26.55 1.77
N ALA A 90 -9.18 25.39 1.86
CA ALA A 90 -10.46 25.07 1.23
C ALA A 90 -11.29 24.22 2.20
N LEU A 91 -12.58 24.54 2.32
CA LEU A 91 -13.49 23.91 3.27
C LEU A 91 -13.63 22.40 3.01
N GLY A 92 -13.66 21.97 1.75
CA GLY A 92 -13.75 20.55 1.39
C GLY A 92 -12.52 19.74 1.80
N THR A 93 -11.30 20.29 1.64
CA THR A 93 -10.07 19.60 2.05
C THR A 93 -9.92 19.56 3.57
N GLU A 94 -10.27 20.65 4.26
CA GLU A 94 -10.27 20.71 5.73
C GLU A 94 -11.26 19.69 6.31
N ARG A 95 -12.49 19.63 5.78
CA ARG A 95 -13.50 18.67 6.24
C ARG A 95 -13.09 17.22 6.01
N MET A 96 -12.47 16.92 4.87
CA MET A 96 -12.13 15.54 4.51
C MET A 96 -10.84 15.05 5.17
N PHE A 97 -9.82 15.90 5.23
CA PHE A 97 -8.46 15.50 5.60
C PHE A 97 -7.93 16.17 6.87
N GLY A 98 -8.57 17.25 7.36
CA GLY A 98 -8.22 17.88 8.62
C GLY A 98 -6.73 18.20 8.75
N ASP A 99 -6.10 17.63 9.77
CA ASP A 99 -4.71 17.83 10.16
C ASP A 99 -3.68 17.20 9.20
N LEU A 100 -4.13 16.33 8.28
CA LEU A 100 -3.29 15.65 7.27
C LEU A 100 -2.85 16.57 6.12
N ILE A 101 -3.34 17.80 6.10
CA ILE A 101 -2.92 18.85 5.17
C ILE A 101 -2.31 19.98 5.98
N VAL A 102 -1.20 20.51 5.49
CA VAL A 102 -0.59 21.73 6.02
C VAL A 102 -1.09 22.90 5.20
N TYR A 103 -1.52 23.97 5.87
CA TYR A 103 -2.00 25.19 5.23
C TYR A 103 -1.05 26.37 5.52
N PRO A 104 0.07 26.53 4.78
CA PRO A 104 1.12 27.51 5.11
C PRO A 104 0.60 28.93 5.32
N GLU A 105 -0.34 29.38 4.47
CA GLU A 105 -0.91 30.73 4.58
C GLU A 105 -1.72 30.96 5.88
N ARG A 106 -2.28 29.90 6.47
CA ARG A 106 -3.11 29.94 7.69
C ARG A 106 -2.31 29.61 8.95
N GLU A 107 -1.33 28.72 8.82
CA GLU A 107 -0.56 28.11 9.90
C GLU A 107 0.93 28.49 9.76
N ARG A 108 1.21 29.80 9.75
CA ARG A 108 2.56 30.32 9.53
C ARG A 108 3.58 29.67 10.46
N GLY A 109 4.65 29.13 9.88
CA GLY A 109 5.74 28.49 10.61
C GLY A 109 5.51 27.02 10.96
N ARG A 110 4.30 26.48 10.75
CA ARG A 110 4.01 25.05 10.97
C ARG A 110 4.86 24.19 10.03
N LEU A 111 5.00 24.59 8.77
CA LEU A 111 5.75 23.79 7.79
C LEU A 111 7.22 23.69 8.20
N ARG A 112 7.84 24.80 8.63
CA ARG A 112 9.21 24.82 9.16
C ARG A 112 9.36 24.10 10.51
N SER A 113 8.34 24.12 11.37
CA SER A 113 8.42 23.50 12.70
C SER A 113 8.30 21.98 12.68
N LEU A 114 7.76 21.39 11.62
CA LEU A 114 7.60 19.95 11.51
C LEU A 114 8.95 19.23 11.50
N THR A 115 9.13 18.34 12.45
CA THR A 115 10.27 17.43 12.48
C THR A 115 10.16 16.39 11.36
N SER A 116 11.27 15.77 11.00
CA SER A 116 11.26 14.68 10.01
C SER A 116 10.30 13.56 10.40
N SER A 117 10.20 13.21 11.69
CA SER A 117 9.31 12.15 12.17
C SER A 117 7.82 12.52 12.05
N GLU A 118 7.46 13.78 12.33
CA GLU A 118 6.07 14.24 12.18
C GLU A 118 5.66 14.28 10.72
N VAL A 119 6.56 14.69 9.82
CA VAL A 119 6.30 14.62 8.36
C VAL A 119 6.06 13.18 7.93
N GLU A 120 6.86 12.21 8.40
CA GLU A 120 6.63 10.80 8.06
C GLU A 120 5.31 10.26 8.62
N ASP A 121 4.93 10.61 9.86
CA ASP A 121 3.63 10.22 10.45
C ASP A 121 2.45 10.77 9.63
N LEU A 122 2.47 12.07 9.32
CA LEU A 122 1.41 12.71 8.53
C LEU A 122 1.28 12.08 7.14
N ARG A 123 2.41 11.82 6.47
CA ARG A 123 2.43 11.15 5.15
C ARG A 123 1.84 9.74 5.24
N ALA A 124 2.27 8.94 6.21
CA ALA A 124 1.78 7.58 6.41
C ALA A 124 0.28 7.53 6.72
N ARG A 125 -0.20 8.40 7.61
CA ARG A 125 -1.64 8.52 7.94
C ARG A 125 -2.48 8.99 6.76
N ALA A 126 -1.97 9.95 5.98
CA ALA A 126 -2.65 10.44 4.79
C ALA A 126 -2.77 9.37 3.70
N LEU A 127 -1.69 8.65 3.43
CA LEU A 127 -1.69 7.50 2.53
C LEU A 127 -2.69 6.43 2.99
N ALA A 128 -2.63 6.04 4.27
CA ALA A 128 -3.52 5.04 4.85
C ALA A 128 -4.99 5.45 4.68
N LYS A 129 -5.34 6.70 5.01
CA LYS A 129 -6.69 7.24 4.85
C LYS A 129 -7.17 7.18 3.41
N VAL A 130 -6.35 7.58 2.44
CA VAL A 130 -6.74 7.55 1.03
C VAL A 130 -6.97 6.12 0.56
N LEU A 131 -6.09 5.18 0.90
CA LEU A 131 -6.23 3.78 0.50
C LEU A 131 -7.39 3.07 1.22
N SER A 132 -7.72 3.46 2.45
CA SER A 132 -8.81 2.86 3.23
C SER A 132 -10.19 3.42 2.92
N GLU A 133 -10.30 4.66 2.42
CA GLU A 133 -11.60 5.36 2.31
C GLU A 133 -11.85 6.03 0.95
N HIS A 134 -10.81 6.32 0.18
CA HIS A 134 -10.92 7.23 -0.98
C HIS A 134 -10.46 6.65 -2.32
N THR A 135 -10.40 5.32 -2.42
CA THR A 135 -10.08 4.61 -3.67
C THR A 135 -11.25 4.61 -4.66
N TYR A 136 -10.96 4.39 -5.95
CA TYR A 136 -12.01 4.24 -6.98
C TYR A 136 -12.97 3.10 -6.68
N ARG A 137 -12.50 2.05 -5.99
CA ARG A 137 -13.37 0.97 -5.50
C ARG A 137 -14.44 1.50 -4.54
N HIS A 138 -14.06 2.36 -3.58
CA HIS A 138 -15.03 2.97 -2.67
C HIS A 138 -16.03 3.84 -3.43
N ARG A 139 -15.57 4.61 -4.43
CA ARG A 139 -16.44 5.41 -5.29
C ARG A 139 -17.40 4.55 -6.10
N TRP A 140 -16.91 3.45 -6.66
CA TRP A 140 -17.73 2.51 -7.42
C TRP A 140 -18.80 1.85 -6.55
N ASN A 141 -18.42 1.35 -5.36
CA ASN A 141 -19.39 0.80 -4.41
C ASN A 141 -20.44 1.84 -4.02
N ALA A 142 -20.05 3.10 -3.75
CA ALA A 142 -20.99 4.17 -3.42
C ALA A 142 -21.97 4.45 -4.58
N VAL A 143 -21.49 4.46 -5.84
CA VAL A 143 -22.38 4.60 -7.01
C VAL A 143 -23.38 3.44 -7.05
N LEU A 144 -22.92 2.19 -6.95
CA LEU A 144 -23.80 1.01 -6.96
C LEU A 144 -24.84 1.03 -5.84
N GLN A 145 -24.46 1.44 -4.63
CA GLN A 145 -25.37 1.62 -3.51
C GLN A 145 -26.43 2.69 -3.81
N ASN A 146 -26.02 3.84 -4.32
CA ASN A 146 -26.92 4.97 -4.57
C ASN A 146 -27.94 4.68 -5.69
N ILE A 147 -27.56 3.89 -6.70
CA ILE A 147 -28.49 3.48 -7.77
C ILE A 147 -29.30 2.21 -7.42
N GLY A 148 -29.10 1.65 -6.22
CA GLY A 148 -29.83 0.48 -5.75
C GLY A 148 -29.46 -0.84 -6.42
N VAL A 149 -28.26 -0.96 -7.00
CA VAL A 149 -27.79 -2.21 -7.60
C VAL A 149 -27.21 -3.14 -6.53
N PRO A 150 -27.81 -4.33 -6.31
CA PRO A 150 -27.24 -5.32 -5.40
C PRO A 150 -25.85 -5.72 -5.88
N HIS A 151 -24.86 -5.60 -4.99
CA HIS A 151 -23.50 -6.03 -5.25
C HIS A 151 -22.86 -6.52 -3.95
N ARG A 152 -21.83 -7.36 -4.09
CA ARG A 152 -20.98 -7.78 -2.99
C ARG A 152 -19.64 -7.06 -3.11
N PRO A 153 -19.24 -6.22 -2.15
CA PRO A 153 -17.93 -5.58 -2.17
C PRO A 153 -16.81 -6.62 -2.30
N ARG A 154 -15.88 -6.37 -3.22
CA ARG A 154 -14.67 -7.19 -3.34
C ARG A 154 -13.84 -7.03 -2.06
N GLN A 155 -13.40 -8.16 -1.50
CA GLN A 155 -12.54 -8.20 -0.33
C GLN A 155 -11.24 -8.94 -0.64
N GLU A 156 -10.13 -8.38 -0.16
CA GLU A 156 -8.85 -9.06 -0.10
C GLU A 156 -8.87 -10.05 1.07
N THR A 157 -9.00 -11.33 0.74
CA THR A 157 -8.94 -12.44 1.68
C THR A 157 -7.56 -13.08 1.64
N ILE A 158 -7.10 -13.62 2.77
CA ILE A 158 -5.71 -14.08 2.93
C ILE A 158 -5.67 -15.49 3.51
N THR A 159 -4.96 -16.39 2.83
CA THR A 159 -4.46 -17.64 3.39
C THR A 159 -3.05 -17.38 3.91
N VAL A 160 -2.85 -17.56 5.21
CA VAL A 160 -1.52 -17.57 5.82
C VAL A 160 -0.86 -18.89 5.48
N VAL A 161 0.34 -18.85 4.93
CA VAL A 161 1.09 -20.01 4.46
C VAL A 161 2.34 -20.12 5.33
N ALA A 162 2.52 -21.26 5.97
CA ALA A 162 3.74 -21.58 6.70
C ALA A 162 4.36 -22.85 6.14
N MET A 163 5.65 -22.77 5.79
CA MET A 163 6.43 -23.97 5.52
C MET A 163 6.77 -24.66 6.83
N VAL A 164 6.57 -25.97 6.87
CA VAL A 164 6.72 -26.80 8.06
C VAL A 164 7.77 -27.85 7.74
N HIS A 165 8.79 -27.97 8.58
CA HIS A 165 9.83 -29.00 8.49
C HIS A 165 9.78 -29.95 9.69
N GLN A 166 9.12 -29.52 10.77
CA GLN A 166 8.89 -30.28 11.98
C GLN A 166 7.58 -29.85 12.65
N GLN A 167 7.12 -30.64 13.63
CA GLN A 167 5.87 -30.38 14.32
C GLN A 167 5.83 -29.00 15.02
N ASP A 168 6.96 -28.53 15.54
CA ASP A 168 7.03 -27.25 16.24
C ASP A 168 6.77 -26.05 15.31
N ASP A 169 7.13 -26.16 14.03
CA ASP A 169 6.83 -25.12 13.04
C ASP A 169 5.31 -24.99 12.82
N ALA A 170 4.60 -26.12 12.77
CA ALA A 170 3.15 -26.16 12.65
C ALA A 170 2.45 -25.56 13.88
N LEU A 171 2.97 -25.83 15.07
CA LEU A 171 2.46 -25.24 16.32
C LEU A 171 2.71 -23.74 16.37
N ALA A 172 3.90 -23.27 15.98
CA ALA A 172 4.23 -21.85 15.91
C ALA A 172 3.34 -21.11 14.92
N ALA A 173 3.14 -21.67 13.73
CA ALA A 173 2.24 -21.13 12.71
C ALA A 173 0.79 -21.05 13.21
N LEU A 174 0.31 -22.10 13.89
CA LEU A 174 -1.03 -22.15 14.45
C LEU A 174 -1.22 -21.11 15.56
N ALA A 175 -0.24 -20.97 16.47
CA ALA A 175 -0.29 -19.99 17.54
C ALA A 175 -0.36 -18.56 16.98
N TRP A 176 0.50 -18.23 16.01
CA TRP A 176 0.46 -16.93 15.35
C TRP A 176 -0.88 -16.69 14.63
N PHE A 177 -1.38 -17.71 13.93
CA PHE A 177 -2.66 -17.61 13.22
C PHE A 177 -3.84 -17.39 14.19
N GLN A 178 -3.89 -18.09 15.32
CA GLN A 178 -4.94 -17.90 16.32
C GLN A 178 -4.90 -16.50 16.93
N GLN A 179 -3.71 -15.94 17.13
CA GLN A 179 -3.54 -14.61 17.71
C GLN A 179 -3.88 -13.49 16.72
N PHE A 180 -3.44 -13.61 15.47
CA PHE A 180 -3.51 -12.54 14.47
C PHE A 180 -4.24 -12.93 13.18
N GLY A 181 -3.86 -14.06 12.58
CA GLY A 181 -4.36 -14.48 11.26
C GLY A 181 -5.87 -14.74 11.20
N GLY A 182 -6.47 -15.24 12.27
CA GLY A 182 -7.92 -15.52 12.35
C GLY A 182 -8.80 -14.28 12.26
N ARG A 183 -8.23 -13.09 12.45
CA ARG A 183 -8.95 -11.80 12.31
C ARG A 183 -8.95 -11.28 10.86
N LEU A 184 -8.21 -11.92 9.96
CA LEU A 184 -8.16 -11.53 8.55
C LEU A 184 -9.49 -11.90 7.85
N PRO A 185 -9.96 -11.08 6.90
CA PRO A 185 -11.13 -11.45 6.10
C PRO A 185 -10.89 -12.78 5.39
N GLY A 186 -11.77 -13.75 5.65
CA GLY A 186 -11.61 -15.10 5.10
C GLY A 186 -10.31 -15.79 5.51
N GLY A 187 -9.74 -15.43 6.68
CA GLY A 187 -8.48 -15.97 7.17
C GLY A 187 -8.47 -17.50 7.17
N ARG A 188 -7.49 -18.09 6.47
CA ARG A 188 -7.19 -19.53 6.46
C ARG A 188 -5.73 -19.75 6.81
N LEU A 189 -5.40 -20.90 7.37
CA LEU A 189 -4.01 -21.32 7.55
C LEU A 189 -3.73 -22.49 6.62
N LEU A 190 -2.67 -22.40 5.82
CA LEU A 190 -2.13 -23.46 5.01
C LEU A 190 -0.74 -23.83 5.55
N LEU A 191 -0.63 -25.05 6.07
CA LEU A 191 0.65 -25.64 6.43
C LEU A 191 1.18 -26.44 5.24
N VAL A 192 2.39 -26.13 4.81
CA VAL A 192 3.05 -26.80 3.69
C VAL A 192 4.23 -27.60 4.22
N ALA A 193 4.08 -28.92 4.30
CA ALA A 193 5.15 -29.82 4.70
C ALA A 193 6.28 -29.78 3.66
N GLY A 194 7.51 -29.56 4.12
CA GLY A 194 8.70 -29.41 3.29
C GLY A 194 9.01 -30.63 2.43
N ARG A 195 9.76 -30.43 1.34
CA ARG A 195 10.09 -31.49 0.36
C ARG A 195 10.91 -32.63 0.97
N GLU A 196 11.76 -32.30 1.93
CA GLU A 196 12.67 -33.24 2.61
C GLU A 196 12.04 -33.94 3.82
N MET A 197 10.76 -33.69 4.13
CA MET A 197 10.11 -34.36 5.25
C MET A 197 9.80 -35.82 4.93
N GLU A 198 10.06 -36.71 5.89
CA GLU A 198 9.70 -38.12 5.76
C GLU A 198 8.18 -38.33 5.67
N GLY A 199 7.75 -39.33 4.88
CA GLY A 199 6.33 -39.57 4.62
C GLY A 199 5.49 -39.81 5.88
N LEU A 200 6.05 -40.51 6.89
CA LEU A 200 5.38 -40.71 8.18
C LEU A 200 5.23 -39.40 8.97
N ALA A 201 6.26 -38.54 8.96
CA ALA A 201 6.19 -37.23 9.59
C ALA A 201 5.14 -36.34 8.90
N VAL A 202 5.12 -36.34 7.55
CA VAL A 202 4.08 -35.65 6.78
C VAL A 202 2.69 -36.15 7.17
N ALA A 203 2.47 -37.47 7.24
CA ALA A 203 1.19 -38.06 7.64
C ALA A 203 0.76 -37.63 9.05
N ASP A 204 1.69 -37.50 10.02
CA ASP A 204 1.36 -36.99 11.35
C ASP A 204 0.93 -35.53 11.33
N ILE A 205 1.59 -34.67 10.53
CA ILE A 205 1.18 -33.28 10.34
C ILE A 205 -0.25 -33.22 9.77
N TYR A 206 -0.56 -34.01 8.74
CA TYR A 206 -1.92 -34.10 8.19
C TYR A 206 -2.94 -34.51 9.25
N ARG A 207 -2.68 -35.61 9.97
CA ARG A 207 -3.59 -36.15 10.99
C ARG A 207 -3.86 -35.14 12.11
N ARG A 208 -2.86 -34.37 12.51
CA ARG A 208 -2.95 -33.49 13.68
C ARG A 208 -3.43 -32.09 13.37
N PHE A 209 -3.11 -31.54 12.21
CA PHE A 209 -3.36 -30.13 11.94
C PHE A 209 -4.42 -29.87 10.87
N ASN A 210 -4.81 -30.86 10.05
CA ASN A 210 -5.76 -30.65 8.94
C ASN A 210 -7.23 -30.58 9.41
N ARG A 211 -7.58 -29.53 10.16
CA ARG A 211 -8.92 -29.31 10.77
C ARG A 211 -9.14 -27.85 11.15
N PHE A 212 -10.40 -27.47 11.36
CA PHE A 212 -10.80 -26.17 11.93
C PHE A 212 -10.23 -24.94 11.18
N GLY A 213 -10.33 -24.92 9.85
CA GLY A 213 -9.84 -23.80 9.03
C GLY A 213 -8.32 -23.81 8.76
N VAL A 214 -7.64 -24.87 9.20
CA VAL A 214 -6.26 -25.19 8.85
C VAL A 214 -6.27 -26.30 7.79
N THR A 215 -5.58 -26.05 6.67
CA THR A 215 -5.33 -27.02 5.61
C THR A 215 -3.87 -27.44 5.66
N VAL A 216 -3.61 -28.74 5.50
CA VAL A 216 -2.26 -29.27 5.37
C VAL A 216 -2.05 -29.79 3.96
N THR A 217 -0.90 -29.45 3.36
CA THR A 217 -0.42 -30.04 2.11
C THR A 217 1.07 -30.37 2.22
N SER A 218 1.59 -31.26 1.38
CA SER A 218 3.05 -31.32 1.15
C SER A 218 3.46 -30.46 -0.04
N ALA A 219 4.69 -29.95 -0.02
CA ALA A 219 5.26 -29.18 -1.14
C ALA A 219 5.31 -30.04 -2.41
N SER A 220 5.66 -31.32 -2.29
CA SER A 220 5.69 -32.27 -3.41
C SER A 220 4.28 -32.50 -4.01
N HIS A 221 3.25 -32.64 -3.17
CA HIS A 221 1.88 -32.78 -3.62
C HIS A 221 1.36 -31.49 -4.28
N ALA A 222 1.57 -30.34 -3.64
CA ALA A 222 1.14 -29.05 -4.19
C ALA A 222 1.83 -28.74 -5.52
N THR A 223 3.14 -28.94 -5.64
CA THR A 223 3.87 -28.71 -6.91
C THR A 223 3.36 -29.62 -8.04
N ARG A 224 3.06 -30.90 -7.73
CA ARG A 224 2.63 -31.87 -8.75
C ARG A 224 1.17 -31.72 -9.16
N TYR A 225 0.29 -31.32 -8.25
CA TYR A 225 -1.16 -31.40 -8.44
C TYR A 225 -1.88 -30.05 -8.39
N ALA A 226 -1.26 -28.97 -7.91
CA ALA A 226 -1.83 -27.62 -7.94
C ALA A 226 -1.77 -27.00 -9.36
N MET A 227 -2.18 -27.77 -10.37
CA MET A 227 -2.43 -27.28 -11.72
C MET A 227 -3.75 -26.50 -11.73
N LEU A 228 -3.88 -25.58 -12.70
CA LEU A 228 -5.13 -24.86 -12.97
C LEU A 228 -6.32 -25.83 -12.94
N ASP A 229 -7.24 -25.55 -12.00
CA ASP A 229 -8.56 -26.19 -11.82
C ASP A 229 -8.63 -27.63 -11.31
N ARG A 230 -7.55 -28.19 -10.74
CA ARG A 230 -7.60 -29.50 -10.05
C ARG A 230 -7.46 -29.42 -8.53
N TYR A 231 -6.50 -28.64 -8.05
CA TYR A 231 -6.21 -28.47 -6.62
C TYR A 231 -5.78 -27.03 -6.37
N LYS A 232 -6.46 -26.34 -5.45
CA LYS A 232 -6.20 -24.93 -5.10
C LYS A 232 -5.84 -24.84 -3.62
N PRO A 233 -4.54 -25.00 -3.24
CA PRO A 233 -4.10 -24.94 -1.84
C PRO A 233 -4.44 -23.61 -1.17
N VAL A 234 -4.36 -22.52 -1.93
CA VAL A 234 -4.77 -21.18 -1.51
C VAL A 234 -6.17 -20.93 -2.07
N GLU A 235 -7.17 -20.91 -1.19
CA GLU A 235 -8.59 -20.70 -1.51
C GLU A 235 -9.01 -19.21 -1.51
N THR A 236 -8.15 -18.34 -1.00
CA THR A 236 -8.39 -16.90 -0.86
C THR A 236 -7.84 -16.10 -2.04
N THR A 237 -8.05 -14.78 -2.07
CA THR A 237 -7.54 -13.95 -3.18
C THR A 237 -6.03 -13.72 -3.14
N HIS A 238 -5.44 -13.78 -1.94
CA HIS A 238 -4.01 -13.61 -1.68
C HIS A 238 -3.51 -14.66 -0.69
N PHE A 239 -2.19 -14.85 -0.64
CA PHE A 239 -1.54 -15.60 0.43
C PHE A 239 -0.47 -14.76 1.12
N LEU A 240 -0.32 -14.96 2.43
CA LEU A 240 0.75 -14.38 3.25
C LEU A 240 1.71 -15.49 3.61
N VAL A 241 2.94 -15.42 3.13
CA VAL A 241 4.03 -16.27 3.62
C VAL A 241 4.42 -15.79 5.01
N LEU A 242 4.40 -16.71 5.97
CA LEU A 242 4.78 -16.44 7.35
C LEU A 242 6.22 -16.89 7.58
N ASP A 243 7.13 -15.93 7.79
CA ASP A 243 8.42 -16.22 8.39
C ASP A 243 8.23 -16.48 9.89
N LEU A 244 8.37 -17.73 10.31
CA LEU A 244 8.19 -18.14 11.71
C LEU A 244 9.26 -17.56 12.65
N LYS A 245 10.42 -17.15 12.12
CA LYS A 245 11.51 -16.55 12.91
C LYS A 245 11.32 -15.04 13.07
N ALA A 246 10.72 -14.40 12.07
CA ALA A 246 10.44 -12.96 12.05
C ALA A 246 9.01 -12.69 11.55
N PRO A 247 7.98 -13.06 12.33
CA PRO A 247 6.59 -12.91 11.91
C PRO A 247 6.22 -11.43 11.76
N PRO A 248 5.33 -11.08 10.82
CA PRO A 248 4.91 -9.69 10.63
C PRO A 248 4.08 -9.18 11.80
N SER A 249 4.17 -7.87 12.05
CA SER A 249 3.26 -7.20 12.97
C SER A 249 1.85 -7.07 12.38
N ALA A 250 0.83 -7.04 13.26
CA ALA A 250 -0.55 -6.83 12.85
C ALA A 250 -0.76 -5.46 12.16
N GLN A 251 -0.02 -4.43 12.61
CA GLN A 251 -0.05 -3.10 12.02
C GLN A 251 0.49 -3.11 10.58
N TRP A 252 1.63 -3.77 10.36
CA TRP A 252 2.17 -3.92 9.01
C TRP A 252 1.18 -4.66 8.10
N LEU A 253 0.59 -5.76 8.58
CA LEU A 253 -0.35 -6.55 7.78
C LEU A 253 -1.62 -5.76 7.43
N ALA A 254 -2.14 -4.96 8.37
CA ALA A 254 -3.26 -4.06 8.11
C ALA A 254 -2.91 -3.03 7.03
N HIS A 255 -1.71 -2.45 7.09
CA HIS A 255 -1.23 -1.49 6.12
C HIS A 255 -0.97 -2.12 4.75
N ALA A 256 -0.23 -3.22 4.67
CA ALA A 256 0.08 -3.94 3.42
C ALA A 256 -1.21 -4.34 2.66
N ARG A 257 -2.27 -4.71 3.38
CA ARG A 257 -3.58 -5.02 2.78
C ARG A 257 -4.22 -3.85 2.03
N LEU A 258 -3.95 -2.61 2.44
CA LEU A 258 -4.44 -1.43 1.73
C LEU A 258 -3.80 -1.26 0.35
N HIS A 259 -2.58 -1.79 0.17
CA HIS A 259 -1.85 -1.73 -1.10
C HIS A 259 -2.29 -2.81 -2.10
N LEU A 260 -2.77 -3.96 -1.61
CA LEU A 260 -3.27 -5.06 -2.44
C LEU A 260 -4.41 -4.65 -3.40
N GLN A 261 -5.06 -3.51 -3.13
CA GLN A 261 -6.12 -2.97 -3.96
C GLN A 261 -5.67 -2.55 -5.37
N TYR A 262 -4.43 -2.09 -5.47
CA TYR A 262 -3.87 -1.47 -6.68
C TYR A 262 -2.59 -2.15 -7.14
N TRP A 263 -1.94 -2.90 -6.25
CA TRP A 263 -0.66 -3.52 -6.52
C TRP A 263 -0.82 -4.91 -7.14
N THR A 264 -0.36 -5.08 -8.39
CA THR A 264 -0.54 -6.34 -9.13
C THR A 264 0.75 -6.93 -9.71
N GLY A 265 1.88 -6.22 -9.62
CA GLY A 265 3.11 -6.59 -10.33
C GLY A 265 4.11 -7.44 -9.54
N TYR A 266 4.15 -7.29 -8.21
CA TYR A 266 5.18 -7.90 -7.36
C TYR A 266 4.59 -8.30 -6.00
N PRO A 267 5.15 -9.28 -5.30
CA PRO A 267 4.81 -9.53 -3.90
C PRO A 267 5.15 -8.32 -3.02
N ILE A 268 4.37 -8.12 -1.96
CA ILE A 268 4.58 -7.08 -0.95
C ILE A 268 5.30 -7.69 0.24
N ALA A 269 6.36 -7.05 0.74
CA ALA A 269 7.11 -7.53 1.91
C ALA A 269 7.35 -6.40 2.92
N PRO A 270 7.56 -6.73 4.21
CA PRO A 270 7.92 -5.74 5.21
C PRO A 270 9.28 -5.15 4.89
N SER A 271 9.36 -3.83 5.02
CA SER A 271 10.63 -3.13 4.99
C SER A 271 11.42 -3.34 6.28
N GLN A 272 12.73 -3.59 6.19
CA GLN A 272 13.61 -3.64 7.37
C GLN A 272 13.94 -2.25 7.93
N ASP A 273 13.74 -1.20 7.12
CA ASP A 273 14.01 0.20 7.46
C ASP A 273 12.89 1.08 6.90
N GLN A 274 12.40 2.06 7.67
CA GLN A 274 11.41 3.03 7.20
C GLN A 274 11.88 3.78 5.95
N SER A 275 13.19 4.08 5.85
CA SER A 275 13.74 4.70 4.65
C SER A 275 13.47 3.84 3.41
N GLN A 276 13.43 2.51 3.59
CA GLN A 276 13.28 1.49 2.54
C GLN A 276 11.83 1.22 2.13
N GLN A 277 10.84 1.92 2.69
CA GLN A 277 9.44 1.78 2.31
C GLN A 277 9.15 2.32 0.89
N TYR A 278 8.13 1.74 0.26
CA TYR A 278 7.54 2.14 -1.02
C TYR A 278 8.49 2.07 -2.23
N ARG A 279 9.49 1.20 -2.18
CA ARG A 279 10.44 0.94 -3.28
C ARG A 279 10.57 -0.55 -3.60
N PHE A 280 11.11 -0.82 -4.77
CA PHE A 280 11.46 -2.16 -5.19
C PHE A 280 12.74 -2.63 -4.51
N GLY A 281 12.80 -3.92 -4.20
CA GLY A 281 14.01 -4.55 -3.69
C GLY A 281 13.93 -6.06 -3.75
N ARG A 282 14.80 -6.73 -2.98
CA ARG A 282 14.83 -8.18 -2.88
C ARG A 282 14.75 -8.64 -1.43
N VAL A 283 14.04 -9.74 -1.20
CA VAL A 283 14.02 -10.44 0.09
C VAL A 283 14.72 -11.78 -0.02
N ALA A 284 15.27 -12.22 1.12
CA ALA A 284 15.83 -13.55 1.25
C ALA A 284 14.74 -14.63 1.08
N PRO A 285 15.11 -15.88 0.75
CA PRO A 285 14.17 -17.00 0.76
C PRO A 285 13.39 -17.05 2.08
N GLN A 286 12.15 -17.55 2.03
CA GLN A 286 11.31 -17.75 3.23
C GLN A 286 10.88 -16.48 3.98
N SER A 287 11.29 -15.30 3.51
CA SER A 287 10.89 -14.03 4.12
C SER A 287 9.38 -13.83 4.02
N THR A 288 8.82 -13.13 5.01
CA THR A 288 7.43 -12.72 5.00
C THR A 288 7.10 -11.93 3.73
N LEU A 289 6.06 -12.34 3.01
CA LEU A 289 5.53 -11.62 1.85
C LEU A 289 4.05 -11.91 1.62
N ILE A 290 3.35 -11.00 0.95
CA ILE A 290 1.97 -11.19 0.48
C ILE A 290 1.97 -11.16 -1.04
N ASP A 291 1.35 -12.16 -1.66
CA ASP A 291 1.17 -12.21 -3.11
C ASP A 291 -0.23 -12.71 -3.48
N ARG A 292 -0.58 -12.58 -4.76
CA ARG A 292 -1.84 -13.05 -5.32
C ARG A 292 -1.88 -14.57 -5.35
N GLN A 293 -3.06 -15.13 -5.13
CA GLN A 293 -3.29 -16.58 -5.15
C GLN A 293 -2.70 -17.29 -6.39
N CYS A 294 -2.80 -16.66 -7.57
CA CYS A 294 -2.29 -17.23 -8.81
C CYS A 294 -0.76 -17.39 -8.85
N ALA A 295 -0.02 -16.65 -8.01
CA ALA A 295 1.44 -16.73 -7.92
C ALA A 295 1.90 -17.87 -7.00
N PHE A 296 1.00 -18.56 -6.29
CA PHE A 296 1.37 -19.56 -5.29
C PHE A 296 2.21 -20.72 -5.85
N GLY A 297 1.89 -21.21 -7.05
CA GLY A 297 2.65 -22.30 -7.68
C GLY A 297 4.10 -21.89 -7.94
N ASN A 298 4.30 -20.76 -8.63
CA ASN A 298 5.63 -20.18 -8.87
C ASN A 298 6.34 -19.85 -7.55
N TRP A 299 5.59 -19.38 -6.55
CA TRP A 299 6.13 -19.12 -5.21
C TRP A 299 6.74 -20.39 -4.59
N LEU A 300 5.99 -21.50 -4.64
CA LEU A 300 6.37 -22.77 -4.03
C LEU A 300 7.53 -23.46 -4.78
N GLU A 301 7.60 -23.31 -6.10
CA GLU A 301 8.69 -23.87 -6.92
C GLU A 301 10.03 -23.19 -6.63
N GLU A 302 10.04 -21.87 -6.49
CA GLU A 302 11.27 -21.10 -6.22
C GLU A 302 11.35 -20.64 -4.76
N TYR A 303 10.75 -21.39 -3.82
CA TYR A 303 10.69 -21.02 -2.40
C TYR A 303 12.08 -20.80 -1.77
N SER A 304 13.09 -21.51 -2.27
CA SER A 304 14.49 -21.40 -1.83
C SER A 304 15.25 -20.22 -2.47
N ASN A 305 14.61 -19.44 -3.35
CA ASN A 305 15.23 -18.34 -4.07
C ASN A 305 14.84 -16.99 -3.45
N SER A 306 15.73 -16.01 -3.59
CA SER A 306 15.40 -14.62 -3.27
C SER A 306 14.45 -14.03 -4.31
N ARG A 307 13.53 -13.17 -3.87
CA ARG A 307 12.44 -12.65 -4.72
C ARG A 307 12.46 -11.13 -4.79
N ASN A 308 12.11 -10.61 -5.96
CA ASN A 308 11.83 -9.19 -6.12
C ASN A 308 10.49 -8.88 -5.44
N VAL A 309 10.50 -7.85 -4.60
CA VAL A 309 9.33 -7.41 -3.83
C VAL A 309 9.14 -5.91 -3.96
N TYR A 310 7.98 -5.46 -3.55
CA TYR A 310 7.73 -4.08 -3.17
C TYR A 310 7.67 -3.96 -1.65
N PHE A 311 8.52 -3.11 -1.07
CA PHE A 311 8.53 -2.89 0.36
C PHE A 311 7.40 -1.97 0.78
N VAL A 312 6.65 -2.39 1.80
CA VAL A 312 5.60 -1.61 2.48
C VAL A 312 5.87 -1.61 3.98
#